data_AF-A0A2C3XR14-F1
#
_entry.id   AF-A0A2C3XR14-F1
#
_cell.length_a   1.000
_cell.length_b   1.000
_cell.length_c   1.000
_cell.angle_alpha   90.00
_cell.angle_beta   90.00
_cell.angle_gamma   90.00
#
_symmetry.space_group_name_H-M   'P 1'
#
loop_
_entity.id
_entity.type
_entity.pdbx_description
1 polymer ?
#
loop_
_entity_poly.entity_id
_entity_poly.type
_entity_poly.pdbx_seq_one_letter_code
_entity_poly.pdbx_strand_id
1 'polypeptide(L)'
;MNEKVYIEAKECTMEIYEEFRNEQNFTVKQSVAATFEESIFPMKKDKVEYTSVFLNLALICLKHGFMPNYILNRIEKIKKQPLKNLSSAEISQYNEDLTEIDNLLSQGDFEIDKDDIYLLRVNMLLGE
;
A
#
# COMPACT_ATOMS: atom_id res chain seq x y z
N MET A 1 -20.79 -6.73 -13.73
CA MET A 1 -20.48 -6.59 -12.30
C MET A 1 -19.58 -5.38 -12.18
N ASN A 2 -19.94 -4.38 -11.37
CA ASN A 2 -18.95 -3.41 -10.90
C ASN A 2 -18.26 -4.12 -9.72
N GLU A 3 -17.19 -4.86 -10.03
CA GLU A 3 -16.31 -5.42 -9.01
C GLU A 3 -15.76 -4.25 -8.18
N LYS A 4 -15.76 -4.37 -6.85
CA LYS A 4 -15.30 -3.30 -5.96
C LYS A 4 -13.79 -3.40 -5.82
N VAL A 5 -13.09 -3.36 -6.95
CA VAL A 5 -11.66 -3.68 -7.08
C VAL A 5 -10.80 -2.97 -6.04
N TYR A 6 -11.07 -1.70 -5.73
CA TYR A 6 -10.30 -0.96 -4.73
C TYR A 6 -10.47 -1.55 -3.32
N ILE A 7 -11.72 -1.81 -2.92
CA ILE A 7 -12.05 -2.33 -1.58
C ILE A 7 -11.59 -3.79 -1.46
N GLU A 8 -11.82 -4.61 -2.48
CA GLU A 8 -11.38 -6.01 -2.51
C GLU A 8 -9.85 -6.12 -2.42
N ALA A 9 -9.10 -5.28 -3.16
CA ALA A 9 -7.65 -5.22 -3.04
C ALA A 9 -7.19 -4.77 -1.65
N LYS A 10 -7.92 -3.86 -1.00
CA LYS A 10 -7.62 -3.40 0.36
C LYS A 10 -7.83 -4.53 1.37
N GLU A 11 -8.96 -5.22 1.30
CA GLU A 11 -9.29 -6.37 2.15
C GLU A 11 -8.25 -7.47 1.98
N CYS A 12 -7.95 -7.86 0.74
CA CYS A 12 -6.94 -8.87 0.43
C CYS A 12 -5.54 -8.48 0.95
N THR A 13 -5.13 -7.22 0.80
CA THR A 13 -3.86 -6.72 1.35
C THR A 13 -3.80 -6.88 2.87
N MET A 14 -4.90 -6.58 3.58
CA MET A 14 -4.98 -6.75 5.03
C MET A 14 -4.94 -8.22 5.44
N GLU A 15 -5.67 -9.09 4.73
CA GLU A 15 -5.68 -10.53 5.00
C GLU A 15 -4.28 -11.13 4.88
N ILE A 16 -3.57 -10.82 3.79
CA ILE A 16 -2.19 -11.28 3.56
C ILE A 16 -1.25 -10.72 4.65
N TYR A 17 -1.38 -9.44 5.01
CA TYR A 17 -0.59 -8.84 6.08
C TYR A 17 -0.80 -9.54 7.43
N GLU A 18 -2.05 -9.78 7.81
CA GLU A 18 -2.39 -10.45 9.07
C GLU A 18 -1.94 -11.92 9.08
N GLU A 19 -1.96 -12.63 7.95
CA GLU A 19 -1.40 -13.98 7.83
C GLU A 19 0.11 -13.97 8.14
N PHE A 20 0.88 -13.07 7.52
CA PHE A 20 2.30 -12.95 7.81
C PHE A 20 2.57 -12.55 9.26
N ARG A 21 1.75 -11.66 9.84
CA ARG A 21 1.90 -11.22 11.23
C ARG A 21 1.59 -12.30 12.25
N ASN A 22 0.49 -13.02 12.07
CA ASN A 22 -0.09 -13.88 13.10
C ASN A 22 0.28 -15.36 12.91
N GLU A 23 0.38 -15.83 11.66
CA GLU A 23 0.69 -17.24 11.38
C GLU A 23 2.19 -17.46 11.19
N GLN A 24 2.85 -16.55 10.48
CA GLN A 24 4.28 -16.65 10.20
C GLN A 24 5.18 -15.93 11.22
N ASN A 25 4.58 -15.19 12.17
CA ASN A 25 5.28 -14.44 13.22
C ASN A 25 6.34 -13.44 12.69
N PHE A 26 6.14 -12.91 11.48
CA PHE A 26 7.01 -11.89 10.91
C PHE A 26 6.89 -10.59 11.68
N THR A 27 7.97 -9.82 11.83
CA THR A 27 7.88 -8.44 12.31
C THR A 27 7.02 -7.58 11.38
N VAL A 28 6.51 -6.43 11.86
CA VAL A 28 5.69 -5.53 11.03
C VAL A 28 6.38 -5.18 9.70
N LYS A 29 7.68 -4.85 9.74
CA LYS A 29 8.48 -4.53 8.55
C LYS A 29 8.57 -5.71 7.58
N GLN A 30 8.81 -6.91 8.10
CA GLN A 30 8.85 -8.14 7.29
C GLN A 30 7.49 -8.45 6.67
N SER A 31 6.39 -8.30 7.42
CA SER A 31 5.03 -8.51 6.91
C SER A 31 4.71 -7.52 5.79
N VAL A 32 5.04 -6.24 5.94
CA VAL A 32 4.83 -5.24 4.88
C VAL A 32 5.56 -5.60 3.58
N ALA A 33 6.84 -6.01 3.68
CA ALA A 33 7.63 -6.44 2.52
C ALA A 33 7.04 -7.70 1.87
N ALA A 34 6.66 -8.70 2.68
CA ALA A 34 6.08 -9.94 2.19
C ALA A 34 4.71 -9.72 1.53
N THR A 35 3.84 -8.91 2.14
CA THR A 35 2.53 -8.53 1.57
C THR A 35 2.70 -7.78 0.24
N PHE A 36 3.66 -6.86 0.15
CA PHE A 36 3.98 -6.22 -1.12
C PHE A 36 4.35 -7.26 -2.18
N GLU A 37 5.24 -8.20 -1.85
CA GLU A 37 5.72 -9.21 -2.80
C GLU A 37 4.60 -10.14 -3.30
N GLU A 38 3.73 -10.60 -2.39
CA GLU A 38 2.56 -11.42 -2.76
C GLU A 38 1.56 -10.64 -3.63
N SER A 39 1.47 -9.32 -3.44
CA SER A 39 0.54 -8.47 -4.19
C SER A 39 1.06 -8.02 -5.56
N ILE A 40 2.29 -8.39 -5.98
CA ILE A 40 2.90 -7.88 -7.23
C ILE A 40 2.07 -8.22 -8.48
N PHE A 41 1.58 -9.46 -8.56
CA PHE A 41 0.86 -9.93 -9.74
C PHE A 41 -0.44 -9.16 -10.00
N PRO A 42 -1.35 -8.96 -9.02
CA PRO A 42 -2.52 -8.11 -9.22
C PRO A 42 -2.12 -6.65 -9.51
N MET A 43 -1.19 -6.07 -8.74
CA MET A 43 -0.74 -4.68 -8.92
C MET A 43 -0.24 -4.34 -10.33
N LYS A 44 0.35 -5.31 -11.06
CA LYS A 44 0.79 -5.10 -12.44
C LYS A 44 -0.35 -5.03 -13.46
N LYS A 45 -1.48 -5.65 -13.16
CA LYS A 45 -2.61 -5.81 -14.08
C LYS A 45 -3.58 -4.64 -13.96
N ASP A 46 -3.79 -4.13 -12.74
CA ASP A 46 -4.76 -3.07 -12.49
C ASP A 46 -4.17 -1.91 -11.66
N LYS A 47 -4.44 -0.70 -12.13
CA LYS A 47 -4.02 0.55 -11.48
C LYS A 47 -4.77 0.84 -10.18
N VAL A 48 -6.02 0.41 -10.09
CA VAL A 48 -6.85 0.50 -8.89
C VAL A 48 -6.30 -0.42 -7.81
N GLU A 49 -5.94 -1.66 -8.16
CA GLU A 49 -5.27 -2.59 -7.24
C GLU A 49 -3.91 -2.04 -6.80
N TYR A 50 -3.08 -1.58 -7.74
CA TYR A 50 -1.80 -0.92 -7.43
C TYR A 50 -1.97 0.21 -6.42
N THR A 51 -2.95 1.08 -6.64
CA THR A 51 -3.20 2.22 -5.75
C THR A 51 -3.68 1.77 -4.38
N SER A 52 -4.64 0.84 -4.34
CA SER A 52 -5.19 0.29 -3.09
C SER A 52 -4.11 -0.36 -2.23
N VAL A 53 -3.29 -1.25 -2.80
CA VAL A 53 -2.23 -1.95 -2.09
C VAL A 53 -1.22 -0.95 -1.50
N PHE A 54 -0.73 0.00 -2.29
CA PHE A 54 0.27 0.96 -1.81
C PHE A 54 -0.27 1.90 -0.73
N LEU A 55 -1.52 2.40 -0.88
CA LEU A 55 -2.12 3.23 0.15
C LEU A 55 -2.34 2.44 1.44
N ASN A 56 -2.76 1.18 1.33
CA ASN A 56 -2.99 0.34 2.50
C ASN A 56 -1.68 -0.01 3.23
N LEU A 57 -0.63 -0.37 2.49
CA LEU A 57 0.70 -0.56 3.08
C LEU A 57 1.25 0.72 3.72
N ALA A 58 1.02 1.88 3.10
CA ALA A 58 1.41 3.17 3.68
C ALA A 58 0.69 3.43 5.02
N LEU A 59 -0.62 3.16 5.09
CA LEU A 59 -1.40 3.27 6.33
C LEU A 59 -0.86 2.34 7.42
N ILE A 60 -0.58 1.08 7.09
CA ILE A 60 0.01 0.12 8.03
C ILE A 60 1.35 0.65 8.56
N CYS A 61 2.25 1.08 7.66
CA CYS A 61 3.56 1.58 8.04
C CYS A 61 3.46 2.79 8.99
N LEU A 62 2.65 3.79 8.61
CA LEU A 62 2.47 5.02 9.38
C LEU A 62 1.87 4.75 10.77
N LYS A 63 0.88 3.85 10.87
CA LYS A 63 0.29 3.44 12.16
C LYS A 63 1.29 2.75 13.09
N HIS A 64 2.34 2.17 12.52
CA HIS A 64 3.43 1.52 13.24
C HIS A 64 4.69 2.40 13.37
N GLY A 65 4.60 3.70 13.00
CA GLY A 65 5.67 4.66 13.23
C GLY A 65 6.88 4.54 12.29
N PHE A 66 6.72 3.93 11.11
CA PHE A 66 7.77 3.90 10.09
C PHE A 66 7.22 4.12 8.68
N MET A 67 8.10 4.39 7.73
CA MET A 67 7.75 4.46 6.31
C MET A 67 8.93 3.97 5.46
N PRO A 68 8.80 2.82 4.78
CA PRO A 68 9.81 2.38 3.82
C PRO A 68 10.01 3.38 2.68
N ASN A 69 11.27 3.62 2.31
CA ASN A 69 11.64 4.53 1.22
C ASN A 69 10.94 4.17 -0.11
N TYR A 70 10.72 2.88 -0.39
CA TYR A 70 10.04 2.44 -1.61
C TYR A 70 8.55 2.79 -1.69
N ILE A 71 7.88 2.88 -0.53
CA ILE A 71 6.50 3.35 -0.43
C ILE A 71 6.49 4.88 -0.49
N LEU A 72 7.35 5.53 0.30
CA LEU A 72 7.44 6.99 0.36
C LEU A 72 7.71 7.62 -1.02
N ASN A 73 8.62 7.03 -1.80
CA ASN A 73 8.98 7.52 -3.13
C ASN A 73 7.83 7.47 -4.14
N ARG A 74 6.77 6.68 -3.86
CA ARG A 74 5.65 6.47 -4.78
C ARG A 74 4.36 7.12 -4.32
N ILE A 75 4.19 7.32 -3.00
CA ILE A 75 2.91 7.72 -2.43
C ILE A 75 2.36 9.00 -3.09
N GLU A 76 3.21 10.01 -3.29
CA GLU A 76 2.81 11.27 -3.91
C GLU A 76 2.38 11.14 -5.39
N LYS A 77 2.99 10.20 -6.12
CA LYS A 77 2.59 9.88 -7.50
C LYS A 77 1.25 9.15 -7.51
N ILE A 78 1.07 8.21 -6.58
CA ILE A 78 -0.14 7.40 -6.44
C ILE A 78 -1.35 8.26 -6.07
N LYS A 79 -1.24 9.16 -5.09
CA LYS A 79 -2.32 10.08 -4.69
C LYS A 79 -2.84 10.93 -5.86
N LYS A 80 -1.97 11.27 -6.81
CA LYS A 80 -2.29 12.12 -7.97
C LYS A 80 -2.74 11.32 -9.19
N GLN A 81 -2.73 9.99 -9.10
CA GLN A 81 -3.06 9.12 -10.22
C GLN A 81 -4.57 9.10 -10.46
N PRO A 82 -5.05 9.38 -11.70
CA PRO A 82 -6.47 9.31 -11.99
C PRO A 82 -6.93 7.84 -12.01
N LEU A 83 -7.79 7.49 -11.07
CA LEU A 83 -8.51 6.22 -11.04
C LEU A 83 -9.83 6.35 -11.81
N LYS A 84 -10.17 5.34 -12.61
CA LYS A 84 -11.41 5.31 -13.40
C LYS A 84 -12.28 4.15 -12.93
N ASN A 85 -13.58 4.24 -13.21
CA ASN A 85 -14.56 3.18 -12.97
C ASN A 85 -14.77 2.78 -11.50
N LEU A 86 -14.36 3.63 -10.55
CA LEU A 86 -14.68 3.44 -9.14
C LEU A 86 -16.18 3.65 -8.89
N SER A 87 -16.77 2.77 -8.09
CA SER A 87 -18.10 2.97 -7.52
C SER A 87 -18.08 4.09 -6.46
N SER A 88 -19.25 4.64 -6.12
CA SER A 88 -19.35 5.69 -5.09
C SER A 88 -18.77 5.26 -3.73
N ALA A 89 -18.90 3.97 -3.39
CA ALA A 89 -18.34 3.41 -2.16
C ALA A 89 -16.81 3.39 -2.20
N GLU A 90 -16.22 2.97 -3.32
CA GLU A 90 -14.76 2.98 -3.49
C GLU A 90 -14.19 4.40 -3.53
N ILE A 91 -14.91 5.37 -4.12
CA ILE A 91 -14.51 6.78 -4.08
C ILE A 91 -14.49 7.28 -2.63
N SER A 92 -15.50 6.94 -1.82
CA SER A 92 -15.51 7.30 -0.39
C SER A 92 -14.30 6.72 0.33
N GLN A 93 -14.09 5.40 0.20
CA GLN A 93 -12.99 4.71 0.87
C GLN A 93 -11.61 5.24 0.43
N TYR A 94 -11.42 5.46 -0.88
CA TYR A 94 -10.19 6.03 -1.42
C TYR A 94 -9.89 7.41 -0.82
N ASN A 95 -10.90 8.29 -0.75
CA ASN A 95 -10.73 9.62 -0.17
C ASN A 95 -10.46 9.59 1.35
N GLU A 96 -11.09 8.66 2.07
CA GLU A 96 -10.83 8.42 3.49
C GLU A 96 -9.36 8.00 3.70
N ASP A 97 -8.88 7.05 2.89
CA ASP A 97 -7.49 6.55 2.95
C ASP A 97 -6.48 7.67 2.66
N LEU A 98 -6.73 8.48 1.63
CA LEU A 98 -5.91 9.64 1.31
C LEU A 98 -5.84 10.63 2.49
N THR A 99 -7.01 10.95 3.06
CA THR A 99 -7.11 11.90 4.17
C THR A 99 -6.36 11.39 5.40
N GLU A 100 -6.50 10.10 5.72
CA GLU A 100 -5.81 9.47 6.84
C GLU A 100 -4.28 9.47 6.62
N ILE A 101 -3.81 9.12 5.43
CA ILE A 101 -2.37 9.18 5.09
C ILE A 101 -1.84 10.61 5.21
N ASP A 102 -2.54 11.61 4.67
CA ASP A 102 -2.11 13.01 4.73
C ASP A 102 -2.04 13.49 6.19
N ASN A 103 -3.01 13.12 7.02
CA ASN A 103 -3.00 13.43 8.44
C ASN A 103 -1.79 12.80 9.14
N LEU A 104 -1.54 11.50 8.95
CA LEU A 104 -0.41 10.80 9.56
C LEU A 104 0.95 11.34 9.09
N LEU A 105 1.09 11.65 7.79
CA LEU A 105 2.30 12.27 7.25
C LEU A 105 2.53 13.67 7.86
N SER A 106 1.46 14.44 8.08
CA SER A 106 1.56 15.80 8.65
C SER A 106 1.99 15.82 10.12
N GLN A 107 1.70 14.74 10.86
CA GLN A 107 2.14 14.58 12.24
C GLN A 107 3.65 14.37 12.32
N GLY A 108 4.25 13.73 11.30
CA GLY A 108 5.70 13.51 11.22
C GLY A 108 6.26 12.55 12.26
N ASP A 109 5.40 11.79 12.95
CA ASP A 109 5.80 10.84 14.01
C ASP A 109 6.11 9.45 13.41
N PHE A 110 7.10 9.40 12.52
CA PHE A 110 7.57 8.15 11.93
C PHE A 110 9.04 8.23 11.48
N GLU A 111 9.71 7.08 11.49
CA GLU A 111 11.05 6.94 10.90
C GLU A 111 10.98 6.59 9.41
N ILE A 112 11.91 7.11 8.61
CA ILE A 112 12.07 6.64 7.22
C ILE A 112 12.98 5.41 7.26
N ASP A 113 12.44 4.26 6.87
CA ASP A 113 13.20 3.03 6.74
C ASP A 113 13.85 2.97 5.35
N LYS A 114 15.16 3.24 5.31
CA LYS A 114 15.92 3.35 4.07
C LYS A 114 16.59 2.01 3.74
N ASP A 115 16.09 1.36 2.70
CA ASP A 115 16.72 0.22 2.07
C ASP A 115 16.78 0.44 0.54
N ASP A 116 17.91 0.95 0.06
CA ASP A 116 18.08 1.26 -1.36
C ASP A 116 18.19 -0.01 -2.23
N ILE A 117 18.65 -1.13 -1.65
CA ILE A 117 18.72 -2.42 -2.35
C ILE A 117 17.31 -2.96 -2.55
N TYR A 118 16.48 -2.91 -1.50
CA TYR A 118 15.09 -3.33 -1.60
C TYR A 118 14.28 -2.41 -2.52
N LEU A 119 14.52 -1.10 -2.48
CA LEU A 119 13.94 -0.16 -3.44
C LEU A 119 14.24 -0.56 -4.90
N LEU A 120 15.50 -0.89 -5.22
CA LEU A 120 15.85 -1.37 -6.56
C LEU A 120 15.11 -2.67 -6.93
N ARG A 121 14.98 -3.59 -5.98
CA ARG A 121 14.20 -4.83 -6.19
C ARG A 121 12.73 -4.51 -6.46
N VAL A 122 12.12 -3.59 -5.72
CA VAL A 122 10.74 -3.13 -5.95
C VAL A 122 10.58 -2.55 -7.36
N ASN A 123 11.53 -1.72 -7.81
CA ASN A 123 11.51 -1.18 -9.19
C ASN A 123 11.52 -2.32 -10.22
N MET A 124 12.45 -3.27 -10.09
CA MET A 124 12.53 -4.44 -10.98
C MET A 124 11.25 -5.27 -10.95
N LEU A 125 10.70 -5.48 -9.76
CA LEU A 125 9.48 -6.24 -9.56
C LEU A 125 8.28 -5.55 -10.17
N LEU A 126 8.19 -4.22 -10.20
CA LEU A 126 7.11 -3.46 -10.83
C LEU A 126 7.36 -3.19 -12.34
N GLY A 127 8.60 -3.34 -12.81
CA GLY A 127 8.99 -2.98 -14.18
C GLY A 127 9.21 -1.47 -14.36
N GLU A 128 9.64 -0.78 -13.30
CA GLU A 128 9.96 0.66 -13.26
C GLU A 128 11.47 0.94 -13.37
#